data_AF-A0A3B4GW74-F1
#
_entry.id   AF-A0A3B4GW74-F1
#
_cell.length_a   1.000
_cell.length_b   1.000
_cell.length_c   1.000
_cell.angle_alpha   90.00
_cell.angle_beta   90.00
_cell.angle_gamma   90.00
#
_symmetry.space_group_name_H-M   'P 1'
#
loop_
_entity.id
_entity.type
_entity.pdbx_description
1 polymer ?
#
loop_
_entity_poly.entity_id
_entity_poly.type
_entity_poly.pdbx_seq_one_letter_code
_entity_poly.pdbx_strand_id
1 'polypeptide(L)'
;MDYIWIFTGKPNCLQLNVLLINNQFQIFCTFSSLKQNPDQIPQLCCENTQLTDAAQSSTLSFATASKAIDGRRNSFYSNGFCSHTAEDETNPWWRVDLQRSFTITAVKVTNRGDCCAERLDGAEIRIGNSLENNGNNNPRCGIIESLDGTPTYTFQCHEMEGRYISVITPALLKALTLCEVQVFASLPGIALVF
;
A
#
# COMPACT_ATOMS: atom_id res chain seq x y z
N MET A 1 9.50 -4.96 -19.53
CA MET A 1 8.85 -5.71 -18.43
C MET A 1 8.30 -4.67 -17.52
N ASP A 2 7.01 -4.38 -17.67
CA ASP A 2 6.41 -3.14 -17.19
C ASP A 2 5.83 -3.33 -15.79
N TYR A 3 6.27 -2.52 -14.82
CA TYR A 3 5.80 -2.56 -13.44
C TYR A 3 5.45 -1.13 -12.99
N ILE A 4 4.16 -0.84 -12.80
CA ILE A 4 3.69 0.44 -12.30
C ILE A 4 3.59 0.41 -10.77
N TRP A 5 4.12 1.46 -10.14
CA TRP A 5 3.99 1.81 -8.73
C TRP A 5 2.69 2.60 -8.52
N ILE A 6 1.89 2.32 -7.50
CA ILE A 6 0.71 3.12 -7.18
C ILE A 6 0.86 3.76 -5.80
N PHE A 7 1.25 5.05 -5.77
CA PHE A 7 0.84 6.04 -4.76
C PHE A 7 0.97 7.46 -5.32
N THR A 8 -0.14 8.22 -5.40
CA THR A 8 -0.10 9.69 -5.44
C THR A 8 -1.32 10.24 -4.70
N GLY A 9 -1.17 10.55 -3.42
CA GLY A 9 -2.16 11.34 -2.68
C GLY A 9 -2.13 12.82 -3.11
N LYS A 10 -2.74 13.17 -4.27
CA LYS A 10 -2.88 14.58 -4.69
C LYS A 10 -4.29 14.94 -5.22
N PRO A 11 -4.89 16.03 -4.74
CA PRO A 11 -6.20 16.53 -5.15
C PRO A 11 -6.03 17.37 -6.44
N ASN A 12 -7.03 17.39 -7.33
CA ASN A 12 -7.08 18.14 -8.61
C ASN A 12 -6.46 17.47 -9.85
N CYS A 13 -6.07 16.19 -9.76
CA CYS A 13 -5.65 15.41 -10.91
C CYS A 13 -6.87 15.06 -11.78
N LEU A 14 -7.04 15.71 -12.94
CA LEU A 14 -8.14 15.36 -13.87
C LEU A 14 -7.89 14.03 -14.57
N GLN A 15 -6.61 13.71 -14.81
CA GLN A 15 -6.21 12.47 -15.43
C GLN A 15 -4.81 12.07 -14.95
N LEU A 16 -4.67 10.81 -14.53
CA LEU A 16 -3.42 10.16 -14.19
C LEU A 16 -2.77 9.68 -15.48
N ASN A 17 -1.55 10.16 -15.74
CA ASN A 17 -0.74 9.71 -16.87
C ASN A 17 0.49 9.01 -16.32
N VAL A 18 0.77 7.81 -16.81
CA VAL A 18 1.98 7.08 -16.48
C VAL A 18 2.91 7.15 -17.68
N LEU A 19 4.11 7.71 -17.48
CA LEU A 19 5.11 7.87 -18.52
C LEU A 19 6.38 7.11 -18.12
N LEU A 20 7.05 6.52 -19.11
CA LEU A 20 8.35 5.87 -18.92
C LEU A 20 9.45 6.88 -19.26
N ILE A 21 10.22 7.32 -18.26
CA ILE A 21 11.33 8.24 -18.44
C ILE A 21 12.58 7.63 -17.81
N ASN A 22 13.68 7.53 -18.57
CA ASN A 22 14.95 6.98 -18.08
C ASN A 22 14.81 5.60 -17.44
N ASN A 23 13.99 4.73 -18.04
CA ASN A 23 13.73 3.38 -17.53
C ASN A 23 13.08 3.34 -16.14
N GLN A 24 12.37 4.41 -15.77
CA GLN A 24 11.59 4.53 -14.54
C GLN A 24 10.17 4.99 -14.90
N PHE A 25 9.16 4.32 -14.36
CA PHE A 25 7.77 4.77 -14.48
C PHE A 25 7.56 5.99 -13.58
N GLN A 26 7.21 7.12 -14.18
CA GLN A 26 6.87 8.35 -13.49
C GLN A 26 5.37 8.59 -13.63
N ILE A 27 4.73 8.91 -12.50
CA ILE A 27 3.30 9.20 -12.44
C ILE A 27 3.14 10.72 -12.52
N PHE A 28 2.40 11.17 -13.52
CA PHE A 28 2.10 12.57 -13.75
C PHE A 28 0.60 12.82 -13.59
N CYS A 29 0.28 13.97 -13.01
CA CYS A 29 -1.09 14.46 -12.94
C CYS A 29 -1.27 15.60 -13.94
N THR A 30 -2.27 15.47 -14.82
CA THR A 30 -2.71 16.60 -15.66
C THR A 30 -3.84 17.33 -14.95
N PHE A 31 -3.69 18.64 -14.81
CA PHE A 31 -4.69 19.55 -14.24
C PHE A 31 -5.46 20.23 -15.39
N SER A 32 -6.74 20.58 -15.20
CA SER A 32 -7.40 21.50 -16.13
C SER A 32 -6.65 22.81 -16.09
N SER A 33 -6.30 23.30 -17.27
CA SER A 33 -5.73 24.62 -17.48
C SER A 33 -6.66 25.70 -16.93
N LEU A 34 -6.50 26.06 -15.65
CA LEU A 34 -6.89 27.38 -15.16
C LEU A 34 -5.69 28.29 -15.38
N LYS A 35 -5.88 29.24 -16.30
CA LYS A 35 -4.92 30.29 -16.67
C LYS A 35 -4.43 31.04 -15.43
N GLN A 36 -3.27 30.69 -14.88
CA GLN A 36 -2.63 31.50 -13.85
C GLN A 36 -1.12 31.64 -14.10
N ASN A 37 -0.67 32.86 -13.80
CA ASN A 37 0.58 33.53 -14.16
C ASN A 37 1.84 32.73 -13.71
N PRO A 38 2.87 32.55 -14.55
CA PRO A 38 4.09 31.79 -14.22
C PRO A 38 4.85 32.26 -12.97
N ASP A 39 4.60 33.48 -12.49
CA ASP A 39 5.28 34.05 -11.31
C ASP A 39 4.52 33.83 -9.98
N GLN A 40 3.38 33.14 -9.97
CA GLN A 40 2.62 32.77 -8.76
C GLN A 40 2.74 31.30 -8.35
N ILE A 41 3.85 30.64 -8.71
CA ILE A 41 4.18 29.32 -8.17
C ILE A 41 4.97 29.47 -6.85
N PRO A 42 4.32 29.92 -5.78
CA PRO A 42 4.59 29.29 -4.50
C PRO A 42 3.27 28.87 -3.83
N GLN A 43 3.27 27.63 -3.33
CA GLN A 43 2.42 27.24 -2.20
C GLN A 43 0.96 26.85 -2.50
N LEU A 44 0.69 26.21 -3.65
CA LEU A 44 -0.59 25.52 -3.89
C LEU A 44 -0.42 24.17 -4.61
N CYS A 45 0.45 23.29 -4.09
CA CYS A 45 0.64 21.94 -4.64
C CYS A 45 0.56 20.81 -3.62
N CYS A 46 0.24 21.10 -2.35
CA CYS A 46 0.24 20.11 -1.26
C CYS A 46 -0.83 20.33 -0.17
N GLU A 47 -2.06 20.72 -0.52
CA GLU A 47 -3.17 20.69 0.46
C GLU A 47 -4.39 19.98 -0.14
N ASN A 48 -4.49 18.68 0.15
CA ASN A 48 -5.68 17.80 0.27
C ASN A 48 -5.27 16.35 -0.08
N THR A 49 -4.59 15.74 0.89
CA THR A 49 -4.00 14.40 0.85
C THR A 49 -5.06 13.32 1.04
N GLN A 50 -5.74 12.86 -0.02
CA GLN A 50 -6.48 11.57 0.04
C GLN A 50 -6.80 11.02 -1.36
N LEU A 51 -6.06 10.00 -1.80
CA LEU A 51 -6.47 9.16 -2.94
C LEU A 51 -6.28 7.65 -2.68
N THR A 52 -5.65 7.28 -1.57
CA THR A 52 -5.65 5.91 -1.02
C THR A 52 -5.72 6.06 0.49
N ASP A 53 -6.71 5.44 1.13
CA ASP A 53 -6.90 5.53 2.57
C ASP A 53 -6.48 4.22 3.22
N ALA A 54 -5.79 4.30 4.35
CA ALA A 54 -5.35 3.14 5.09
C ALA A 54 -5.98 3.12 6.47
N ALA A 55 -6.47 1.94 6.87
CA ALA A 55 -7.07 1.68 8.16
C ALA A 55 -6.40 0.47 8.81
N GLN A 56 -6.46 0.41 10.14
CA GLN A 56 -5.93 -0.73 10.90
C GLN A 56 -6.80 -0.98 12.13
N SER A 57 -6.71 -2.19 12.71
CA SER A 57 -7.52 -2.65 13.83
C SER A 57 -7.45 -1.73 15.05
N SER A 58 -6.25 -1.25 15.38
CA SER A 58 -6.04 -0.18 16.34
C SER A 58 -4.69 0.51 16.08
N THR A 59 -4.34 1.55 16.83
CA THR A 59 -3.08 2.29 16.64
C THR A 59 -2.29 2.38 17.94
N LEU A 60 -1.03 1.96 17.91
CA LEU A 60 -0.08 2.21 19.00
C LEU A 60 0.49 3.63 18.86
N SER A 61 0.14 4.52 19.79
CA SER A 61 0.65 5.89 19.84
C SER A 61 0.45 6.63 18.50
N PHE A 62 1.53 7.04 17.83
CA PHE A 62 1.48 7.78 16.56
C PHE A 62 1.69 6.89 15.32
N ALA A 63 1.72 5.57 15.46
CA ALA A 63 2.04 4.62 14.39
C ALA A 63 0.82 4.31 13.49
N THR A 64 0.28 5.33 12.85
CA THR A 64 -0.95 5.26 12.02
C THR A 64 -0.80 4.34 10.82
N ALA A 65 -1.93 3.78 10.34
CA ALA A 65 -1.99 2.91 9.17
C ALA A 65 -1.35 3.53 7.90
N SER A 66 -1.49 4.84 7.73
CA SER A 66 -0.96 5.59 6.58
C SER A 66 0.57 5.54 6.45
N LYS A 67 1.30 5.25 7.54
CA LYS A 67 2.76 5.12 7.49
C LYS A 67 3.21 3.96 6.62
N ALA A 68 2.44 2.88 6.55
CA ALA A 68 2.75 1.74 5.68
C ALA A 68 2.55 2.03 4.18
N ILE A 69 2.09 3.23 3.80
CA ILE A 69 1.87 3.62 2.39
C ILE A 69 2.41 5.02 2.10
N ASP A 70 3.40 5.45 2.88
CA ASP A 70 3.94 6.81 2.78
C ASP A 70 5.15 6.92 1.83
N GLY A 71 5.57 5.80 1.24
CA GLY A 71 6.69 5.73 0.29
C GLY A 71 8.05 5.45 0.94
N ARG A 72 8.13 5.34 2.28
CA ARG A 72 9.39 5.21 3.02
C ARG A 72 9.62 3.79 3.51
N ARG A 73 10.50 3.08 2.80
CA ARG A 73 10.89 1.69 3.08
C ARG A 73 11.83 1.48 4.26
N ASN A 74 11.97 2.46 5.16
CA ASN A 74 12.87 2.34 6.30
C ASN A 74 12.25 1.38 7.32
N SER A 75 12.89 0.22 7.50
CA SER A 75 12.37 -0.86 8.35
C SER A 75 12.63 -0.66 9.86
N PHE A 76 13.32 0.41 10.26
CA PHE A 76 13.55 0.72 11.67
C PHE A 76 12.34 1.44 12.27
N TYR A 77 11.58 0.74 13.12
CA TYR A 77 10.39 1.29 13.75
C TYR A 77 10.67 2.58 14.54
N SER A 78 11.83 2.64 15.20
CA SER A 78 12.30 3.81 15.96
C SER A 78 12.41 5.11 15.13
N ASN A 79 12.51 5.01 13.80
CA ASN A 79 12.52 6.18 12.91
C ASN A 79 11.12 6.72 12.62
N GLY A 80 10.06 6.06 13.12
CA GLY A 80 8.69 6.55 13.06
C GLY A 80 8.02 6.41 11.70
N PHE A 81 8.49 5.51 10.83
CA PHE A 81 7.96 5.31 9.48
C PHE A 81 7.10 4.05 9.30
N CYS A 82 6.93 3.24 10.34
CA CYS A 82 6.07 2.05 10.25
C CYS A 82 4.73 2.28 10.93
N SER A 83 3.68 1.64 10.42
CA SER A 83 2.41 1.49 11.14
C SER A 83 2.56 0.44 12.25
N HIS A 84 1.76 0.55 13.30
CA HIS A 84 1.76 -0.41 14.40
C HIS A 84 0.39 -0.43 15.09
N THR A 85 -0.17 -1.64 15.27
CA THR A 85 -1.41 -1.84 16.06
C THR A 85 -1.12 -1.87 17.55
N ALA A 86 -2.11 -1.92 18.42
CA ALA A 86 -1.85 -2.16 19.84
C ALA A 86 -1.21 -3.54 20.05
N GLU A 87 -0.56 -3.69 21.19
CA GLU A 87 -0.01 -4.97 21.65
C GLU A 87 -1.15 -5.91 22.08
N ASP A 88 -0.85 -7.20 22.08
CA ASP A 88 -1.73 -8.28 22.57
C ASP A 88 -3.12 -8.36 21.90
N GLU A 89 -3.23 -7.93 20.64
CA GLU A 89 -4.48 -8.00 19.88
C GLU A 89 -4.83 -9.43 19.43
N THR A 90 -6.13 -9.65 19.26
CA THR A 90 -6.66 -10.83 18.55
C THR A 90 -6.91 -10.47 17.10
N ASN A 91 -6.25 -11.18 16.19
CA ASN A 91 -6.39 -11.01 14.74
C ASN A 91 -6.14 -9.54 14.26
N PRO A 92 -5.01 -8.90 14.61
CA PRO A 92 -4.73 -7.54 14.16
C PRO A 92 -4.66 -7.49 12.64
N TRP A 93 -5.16 -6.38 12.07
CA TRP A 93 -5.24 -6.21 10.63
C TRP A 93 -4.92 -4.78 10.21
N TRP A 94 -4.44 -4.66 8.98
CA TRP A 94 -4.23 -3.41 8.26
C TRP A 94 -4.89 -3.54 6.88
N ARG A 95 -5.42 -2.46 6.33
CA ARG A 95 -6.04 -2.42 5.00
C ARG A 95 -5.73 -1.12 4.30
N VAL A 96 -5.50 -1.18 2.99
CA VAL A 96 -5.56 -0.02 2.08
C VAL A 96 -6.79 -0.10 1.17
N ASP A 97 -7.43 1.04 0.96
CA ASP A 97 -8.47 1.28 -0.02
C ASP A 97 -7.90 2.00 -1.25
N LEU A 98 -7.85 1.30 -2.38
CA LEU A 98 -7.39 1.82 -3.67
C LEU A 98 -8.43 2.71 -4.40
N GLN A 99 -9.58 2.98 -3.78
CA GLN A 99 -10.73 3.76 -4.28
C GLN A 99 -11.51 3.12 -5.42
N ARG A 100 -10.89 2.24 -6.20
CA ARG A 100 -11.51 1.45 -7.28
C ARG A 100 -10.87 0.06 -7.36
N SER A 101 -11.53 -0.85 -8.06
CA SER A 101 -11.00 -2.19 -8.33
C SER A 101 -9.84 -2.10 -9.33
N PHE A 102 -8.78 -2.85 -9.06
CA PHE A 102 -7.63 -3.05 -9.93
C PHE A 102 -7.31 -4.54 -10.05
N THR A 103 -6.70 -4.93 -11.17
CA THR A 103 -6.13 -6.27 -11.35
C THR A 103 -4.74 -6.30 -10.73
N ILE A 104 -4.63 -6.86 -9.52
CA ILE A 104 -3.40 -6.87 -8.71
C ILE A 104 -2.50 -8.02 -9.14
N THR A 105 -1.29 -7.69 -9.58
CA THR A 105 -0.28 -8.65 -10.04
C THR A 105 0.64 -9.09 -8.91
N ALA A 106 1.00 -8.16 -8.02
CA ALA A 106 1.85 -8.45 -6.88
C ALA A 106 1.62 -7.48 -5.71
N VAL A 107 1.95 -7.93 -4.50
CA VAL A 107 2.00 -7.10 -3.29
C VAL A 107 3.36 -7.30 -2.63
N LYS A 108 4.06 -6.21 -2.33
CA LYS A 108 5.34 -6.22 -1.64
C LYS A 108 5.20 -5.61 -0.26
N VAL A 109 5.59 -6.34 0.77
CA VAL A 109 5.46 -5.97 2.18
C VAL A 109 6.84 -5.83 2.80
N THR A 110 7.11 -4.68 3.39
CA THR A 110 8.29 -4.38 4.20
C THR A 110 7.90 -4.48 5.67
N ASN A 111 8.49 -5.45 6.36
CA ASN A 111 8.34 -5.67 7.79
C ASN A 111 9.25 -4.74 8.59
N ARG A 112 9.05 -4.72 9.91
CA ARG A 112 10.00 -4.19 10.87
C ARG A 112 11.32 -4.98 10.82
N GLY A 113 12.44 -4.25 10.84
CA GLY A 113 13.79 -4.79 10.69
C GLY A 113 14.71 -4.56 11.90
N ASP A 114 14.32 -3.72 12.86
CA ASP A 114 15.13 -3.42 14.06
C ASP A 114 14.85 -4.34 15.25
N CYS A 115 13.69 -4.99 15.29
CA CYS A 115 13.38 -6.14 16.14
C CYS A 115 12.09 -6.80 15.67
N CYS A 116 11.73 -7.90 16.32
CA CYS A 116 10.34 -8.33 16.41
C CYS A 116 9.72 -8.73 15.06
N ALA A 117 10.58 -9.13 14.10
CA ALA A 117 10.17 -9.47 12.75
C ALA A 117 9.20 -10.67 12.72
N GLU A 118 9.36 -11.59 13.68
CA GLU A 118 8.54 -12.78 13.88
C GLU A 118 7.06 -12.48 14.17
N ARG A 119 6.72 -11.22 14.52
CA ARG A 119 5.33 -10.80 14.73
C ARG A 119 4.48 -10.98 13.47
N LEU A 120 5.08 -10.75 12.30
CA LEU A 120 4.43 -10.87 10.98
C LEU A 120 4.33 -12.32 10.49
N ASP A 121 4.95 -13.27 11.17
CA ASP A 121 4.85 -14.69 10.83
C ASP A 121 3.40 -15.18 10.96
N GLY A 122 2.93 -15.85 9.91
CA GLY A 122 1.56 -16.30 9.74
C GLY A 122 0.61 -15.24 9.19
N ALA A 123 1.08 -14.02 8.89
CA ALA A 123 0.22 -12.98 8.33
C ALA A 123 -0.23 -13.31 6.90
N GLU A 124 -1.46 -12.96 6.58
CA GLU A 124 -2.11 -13.27 5.31
C GLU A 124 -2.39 -12.00 4.53
N ILE A 125 -2.04 -11.99 3.24
CA ILE A 125 -2.42 -10.93 2.31
C ILE A 125 -3.71 -11.33 1.62
N ARG A 126 -4.72 -10.47 1.67
CA ARG A 126 -6.04 -10.68 1.09
C ARG A 126 -6.42 -9.55 0.16
N ILE A 127 -7.06 -9.89 -0.95
CA ILE A 127 -7.38 -8.96 -2.03
C ILE A 127 -8.82 -9.18 -2.46
N GLY A 128 -9.61 -8.12 -2.51
CA GLY A 128 -10.97 -8.20 -3.03
C GLY A 128 -11.75 -6.90 -2.93
N ASN A 129 -13.06 -7.00 -3.15
CA ASN A 129 -13.98 -5.85 -3.21
C ASN A 129 -14.93 -5.77 -2.00
N SER A 130 -14.89 -6.74 -1.08
CA SER A 130 -15.75 -6.75 0.11
C SER A 130 -15.07 -6.03 1.29
N LEU A 131 -15.87 -5.31 2.08
CA LEU A 131 -15.50 -4.78 3.40
C LEU A 131 -16.00 -5.64 4.56
N GLU A 132 -16.68 -6.76 4.28
CA GLU A 132 -17.08 -7.70 5.33
C GLU A 132 -15.87 -8.14 6.15
N ASN A 133 -16.00 -8.13 7.48
CA ASN A 133 -14.90 -8.35 8.41
C ASN A 133 -13.67 -7.47 8.07
N ASN A 134 -13.89 -6.20 7.75
CA ASN A 134 -12.85 -5.26 7.32
C ASN A 134 -12.08 -5.68 6.06
N GLY A 135 -12.64 -6.55 5.23
CA GLY A 135 -11.98 -7.11 4.05
C GLY A 135 -11.07 -8.30 4.36
N ASN A 136 -11.03 -8.76 5.62
CA ASN A 136 -10.22 -9.91 6.05
C ASN A 136 -10.81 -11.26 5.61
N ASN A 137 -12.00 -11.27 5.01
CA ASN A 137 -12.59 -12.47 4.40
C ASN A 137 -12.36 -12.54 2.88
N ASN A 138 -11.76 -11.52 2.26
CA ASN A 138 -11.46 -11.54 0.84
C ASN A 138 -10.49 -12.70 0.48
N PRO A 139 -10.48 -13.15 -0.79
CA PRO A 139 -9.55 -14.17 -1.27
C PRO A 139 -8.10 -13.88 -0.88
N ARG A 140 -7.36 -14.95 -0.52
CA ARG A 140 -5.98 -14.86 -0.06
C ARG A 140 -5.01 -14.85 -1.25
N CYS A 141 -4.14 -13.85 -1.33
CA CYS A 141 -3.02 -13.81 -2.26
C CYS A 141 -1.85 -14.68 -1.76
N GLY A 142 -1.53 -14.61 -0.46
CA GLY A 142 -0.41 -15.36 0.10
C GLY A 142 -0.36 -15.33 1.63
N ILE A 143 0.55 -16.13 2.18
CA ILE A 143 0.87 -16.19 3.62
C ILE A 143 2.35 -15.86 3.79
N ILE A 144 2.67 -15.00 4.75
CA ILE A 144 4.02 -14.74 5.21
C ILE A 144 4.37 -15.86 6.20
N GLU A 145 4.94 -16.96 5.71
CA GLU A 145 5.29 -18.11 6.58
C GLU A 145 6.45 -17.76 7.52
N SER A 146 7.52 -17.21 6.94
CA SER A 146 8.60 -16.53 7.64
C SER A 146 9.31 -15.64 6.63
N LEU A 147 10.05 -14.66 7.12
CA LEU A 147 10.83 -13.77 6.27
C LEU A 147 12.32 -14.17 6.15
N ASP A 148 12.76 -15.23 6.84
CA ASP A 148 14.15 -15.75 6.82
C ASP A 148 15.23 -14.66 6.99
N GLY A 149 14.94 -13.64 7.80
CA GLY A 149 15.85 -12.50 8.03
C GLY A 149 15.82 -11.41 6.94
N THR A 150 14.95 -11.53 5.93
CA THR A 150 14.77 -10.51 4.88
C THR A 150 13.68 -9.52 5.31
N PRO A 151 13.95 -8.19 5.36
CA PRO A 151 12.96 -7.22 5.83
C PRO A 151 11.79 -7.01 4.85
N THR A 152 11.87 -7.54 3.62
CA THR A 152 10.89 -7.25 2.58
C THR A 152 10.60 -8.48 1.74
N TYR A 153 9.32 -8.78 1.53
CA TYR A 153 8.88 -9.91 0.72
C TYR A 153 7.89 -9.49 -0.35
N THR A 154 7.90 -10.17 -1.49
CA THR A 154 7.00 -9.90 -2.62
C THR A 154 6.16 -11.12 -2.94
N PHE A 155 4.84 -10.95 -2.90
CA PHE A 155 3.85 -11.96 -3.23
C PHE A 155 3.35 -11.75 -4.64
N GLN A 156 3.38 -12.81 -5.45
CA GLN A 156 2.73 -12.82 -6.75
C GLN A 156 1.26 -13.16 -6.54
N CYS A 157 0.38 -12.23 -6.90
CA CYS A 157 -1.07 -12.32 -6.68
C CYS A 157 -1.84 -12.68 -7.95
N HIS A 158 -1.16 -13.12 -9.02
CA HIS A 158 -1.76 -13.76 -10.21
C HIS A 158 -3.01 -13.05 -10.77
N GLU A 159 -2.94 -11.72 -10.91
CA GLU A 159 -4.03 -10.91 -11.49
C GLU A 159 -5.35 -10.93 -10.69
N MET A 160 -5.28 -11.10 -9.37
CA MET A 160 -6.44 -10.99 -8.49
C MET A 160 -7.10 -9.60 -8.59
N GLU A 161 -8.40 -9.56 -8.82
CA GLU A 161 -9.14 -8.30 -8.87
C GLU A 161 -9.53 -7.82 -7.46
N GLY A 162 -9.25 -6.56 -7.13
CA GLY A 162 -9.69 -5.99 -5.86
C GLY A 162 -9.43 -4.50 -5.69
N ARG A 163 -10.30 -3.86 -4.92
CA ARG A 163 -10.17 -2.49 -4.40
C ARG A 163 -9.44 -2.44 -3.06
N TYR A 164 -9.62 -3.47 -2.24
CA TYR A 164 -9.07 -3.54 -0.91
C TYR A 164 -7.96 -4.57 -0.85
N ILE A 165 -6.83 -4.18 -0.28
CA ILE A 165 -5.76 -5.08 0.10
C ILE A 165 -5.66 -5.04 1.61
N SER A 166 -5.80 -6.18 2.27
CA SER A 166 -5.61 -6.30 3.71
C SER A 166 -4.47 -7.26 4.05
N VAL A 167 -3.81 -6.96 5.17
CA VAL A 167 -2.84 -7.83 5.82
C VAL A 167 -3.40 -8.13 7.21
N ILE A 168 -3.71 -9.40 7.47
CA ILE A 168 -4.26 -9.86 8.74
C ILE A 168 -3.33 -10.90 9.36
N THR A 169 -3.09 -10.83 10.67
CA THR A 169 -2.33 -11.87 11.39
C THR A 169 -3.29 -12.69 12.27
N PRO A 170 -3.83 -13.82 11.79
CA PRO A 170 -4.85 -14.58 12.50
C PRO A 170 -4.25 -15.39 13.66
N ALA A 171 -4.03 -14.73 14.80
CA ALA A 171 -3.59 -15.33 16.04
C ALA A 171 -3.96 -14.46 17.24
N LEU A 172 -3.81 -15.03 18.44
CA LEU A 172 -3.93 -14.30 19.71
C LEU A 172 -2.60 -13.65 20.08
N LEU A 173 -2.69 -12.59 20.89
CA LEU A 173 -1.53 -11.92 21.48
C LEU A 173 -0.51 -11.45 20.43
N LYS A 174 -1.01 -10.84 19.35
CA LYS A 174 -0.20 -10.33 18.25
C LYS A 174 -0.21 -8.80 18.22
N ALA A 175 0.82 -8.25 17.60
CA ALA A 175 0.86 -6.87 17.11
C ALA A 175 1.26 -6.90 15.64
N LEU A 176 0.60 -6.10 14.81
CA LEU A 176 0.93 -5.98 13.39
C LEU A 176 1.76 -4.72 13.16
N THR A 177 2.94 -4.88 12.59
CA THR A 177 3.82 -3.77 12.17
C THR A 177 4.10 -3.89 10.69
N LEU A 178 3.84 -2.80 9.94
CA LEU A 178 4.14 -2.73 8.51
C LEU A 178 4.89 -1.43 8.25
N CYS A 179 6.10 -1.54 7.70
CA CYS A 179 6.91 -0.37 7.38
C CYS A 179 6.64 0.15 5.97
N GLU A 180 6.24 -0.73 5.04
CA GLU A 180 5.75 -0.32 3.72
C GLU A 180 4.94 -1.45 3.09
N VAL A 181 3.84 -1.13 2.43
CA VAL A 181 3.06 -2.02 1.57
C VAL A 181 2.96 -1.38 0.20
N GLN A 182 3.47 -2.08 -0.80
CA GLN A 182 3.43 -1.64 -2.18
C GLN A 182 2.53 -2.58 -2.98
N VAL A 183 1.68 -2.01 -3.82
CA VAL A 183 0.75 -2.77 -4.66
C VAL A 183 1.12 -2.56 -6.13
N PHE A 184 1.20 -3.65 -6.88
CA PHE A 184 1.47 -3.68 -8.31
C PHE A 184 0.22 -4.19 -9.04
N ALA A 185 -0.19 -3.52 -10.11
CA ALA A 185 -1.40 -3.86 -10.86
C ALA A 185 -1.13 -3.88 -12.37
N SER A 186 -1.88 -4.70 -13.11
CA SER A 186 -1.91 -4.69 -14.57
C SER A 186 -2.90 -3.64 -15.08
N LEU A 187 -2.58 -3.03 -16.22
CA LEU A 187 -3.48 -2.10 -16.90
C LEU A 187 -4.43 -2.88 -17.81
N PRO A 188 -5.76 -2.72 -17.70
CA PRO A 188 -6.65 -3.25 -18.71
C PRO A 188 -6.44 -2.48 -20.02
N GLY A 189 -6.09 -3.20 -21.10
CA GLY A 189 -6.07 -2.65 -22.47
C GLY A 189 -4.75 -2.75 -23.25
N ILE A 190 -3.68 -3.34 -22.71
CA ILE A 190 -2.51 -3.70 -23.53
C ILE A 190 -2.72 -5.13 -24.03
N ALA A 191 -3.43 -5.26 -25.15
CA ALA A 191 -3.38 -6.48 -25.94
C ALA A 191 -2.03 -6.53 -26.66
N LEU A 192 -1.16 -7.46 -26.28
CA LEU A 192 -0.02 -7.83 -27.13
C LEU A 192 -0.59 -8.58 -28.34
N VAL A 193 -0.75 -7.88 -29.46
CA VAL A 193 -0.87 -8.53 -30.76
C VAL A 193 0.52 -8.99 -31.14
N PHE A 194 0.73 -10.31 -31.18
CA PHE A 194 1.96 -10.94 -31.66
C PHE A 194 2.15 -10.73 -33.16
#